data_AF-A0A7S1CNJ8-F1
#
_entry.id   AF-A0A7S1CNJ8-F1
#
_cell.length_a   1.000
_cell.length_b   1.000
_cell.length_c   1.000
_cell.angle_alpha   90.00
_cell.angle_beta   90.00
_cell.angle_gamma   90.00
#
_symmetry.space_group_name_H-M   'P 1'
#
loop_
_entity.id
_entity.type
_entity.pdbx_description
1 polymer ?
#
loop_
_entity_poly.entity_id
_entity_poly.type
_entity_poly.pdbx_seq_one_letter_code
_entity_poly.pdbx_strand_id
1 'polypeptide(L)'
;AVVFPLSFVERIHSLACSSAISWASVLGAAAAVVYFGGSAVAGGDAAPVVVARDGPQIWLGMPLAIFSLGCHLQAVPIAAMAARDVAPRLGEAVALSTTMCAALYLTTGLFGVLSFGDGVCGDVFLNFDDGAVAAAAKALMGLHIALATPVLLYPARRCLAYLMRLRGGEQSTRAAVAQALAMLVPSVVLAIKVPEIA
;
A
#
# COMPACT_ATOMS: atom_id res chain seq x y z
N ALA A 1 9.94 15.39 9.12
CA ALA A 1 9.28 16.43 9.94
C ALA A 1 7.79 16.68 9.58
N VAL A 2 7.15 15.82 8.76
CA VAL A 2 5.76 16.04 8.27
C VAL A 2 4.69 15.36 9.14
N VAL A 3 5.08 14.61 10.17
CA VAL A 3 4.15 13.82 11.01
C VAL A 3 3.51 14.65 12.14
N PHE A 4 4.13 15.76 12.54
CA PHE A 4 3.70 16.57 13.68
C PHE A 4 2.48 17.51 13.45
N PRO A 5 2.24 18.10 12.26
CA PRO A 5 1.10 18.99 12.07
C PRO A 5 -0.22 18.22 11.86
N LEU A 6 -0.17 16.93 11.50
CA LEU A 6 -1.35 16.08 11.32
C LEU A 6 -2.05 15.72 12.63
N SER A 7 -1.41 15.88 13.80
CA SER A 7 -2.06 15.67 15.09
C SER A 7 -2.93 16.83 15.56
N PHE A 8 -2.95 17.96 14.83
CA PHE A 8 -3.68 19.18 15.22
C PHE A 8 -4.86 19.53 14.29
N VAL A 9 -5.14 18.73 13.25
CA VAL A 9 -6.25 19.04 12.33
C VAL A 9 -7.55 18.45 12.88
N GLU A 10 -8.25 19.31 13.60
CA GLU A 10 -9.56 19.15 14.25
C GLU A 10 -10.74 18.88 13.28
N ARG A 11 -10.50 18.45 12.04
CA ARG A 11 -11.56 18.19 11.05
C ARG A 11 -11.41 16.83 10.39
N ILE A 12 -12.34 15.94 10.74
CA ILE A 12 -12.66 14.66 10.08
C ILE A 12 -12.73 14.79 8.54
N HIS A 13 -13.11 15.96 8.03
CA HIS A 13 -13.17 16.26 6.59
C HIS A 13 -11.79 16.28 5.89
N SER A 14 -10.72 16.67 6.58
CA SER A 14 -9.36 16.66 6.01
C SER A 14 -8.81 15.24 5.88
N LEU A 15 -9.16 14.33 6.81
CA LEU A 15 -8.85 12.91 6.69
C LEU A 15 -9.63 12.27 5.53
N ALA A 16 -10.90 12.63 5.36
CA ALA A 16 -11.71 12.18 4.23
C ALA A 16 -11.13 12.64 2.88
N CYS A 17 -10.69 13.90 2.79
CA CYS A 17 -10.05 14.43 1.58
C CYS A 17 -8.72 13.73 1.28
N SER A 18 -7.87 13.52 2.30
CA SER A 18 -6.61 12.78 2.17
C SER A 18 -6.85 11.33 1.71
N SER A 19 -7.83 10.64 2.30
CA SER A 19 -8.18 9.26 1.89
C SER A 19 -8.75 9.22 0.47
N ALA A 20 -9.61 10.18 0.11
CA ALA A 20 -10.17 10.27 -1.23
C ALA A 20 -9.10 10.54 -2.29
N ILE A 21 -8.16 11.45 -2.01
CA ILE A 21 -7.01 11.73 -2.90
C ILE A 21 -6.15 10.48 -3.05
N SER A 22 -5.86 9.79 -1.94
CA SER A 22 -5.08 8.55 -1.94
C SER A 22 -5.74 7.45 -2.77
N TRP A 23 -7.05 7.26 -2.63
CA TRP A 23 -7.82 6.28 -3.41
C TRP A 23 -7.90 6.65 -4.89
N ALA A 24 -8.15 7.93 -5.21
CA ALA A 24 -8.15 8.43 -6.57
C ALA A 24 -6.78 8.24 -7.24
N SER A 25 -5.71 8.43 -6.48
CA SER A 25 -4.33 8.20 -6.94
C SER A 25 -4.08 6.74 -7.33
N VAL A 26 -4.50 5.80 -6.47
CA VAL A 26 -4.38 4.36 -6.73
C VAL A 26 -5.24 3.94 -7.92
N LEU A 27 -6.48 4.41 -8.00
CA LEU A 27 -7.36 4.14 -9.13
C LEU A 27 -6.80 4.68 -10.44
N GLY A 28 -6.24 5.89 -10.43
CA GLY A 28 -5.62 6.50 -11.60
C GLY A 28 -4.40 5.71 -12.09
N ALA A 29 -3.55 5.28 -11.17
CA ALA A 29 -2.40 4.43 -11.49
C ALA A 29 -2.84 3.07 -12.04
N ALA A 30 -3.83 2.41 -11.40
CA ALA A 30 -4.39 1.15 -11.87
C ALA A 30 -5.03 1.27 -13.26
N ALA A 31 -5.81 2.33 -13.49
CA ALA A 31 -6.43 2.61 -14.78
C ALA A 31 -5.38 2.86 -15.88
N ALA A 32 -4.29 3.55 -15.57
CA ALA A 32 -3.18 3.73 -16.50
C ALA A 32 -2.55 2.38 -16.90
N VAL A 33 -2.25 1.51 -15.94
CA VAL A 33 -1.70 0.17 -16.20
C VAL A 33 -2.66 -0.66 -17.07
N VAL A 34 -3.96 -0.64 -16.75
CA VAL A 34 -4.98 -1.37 -17.53
C VAL A 34 -5.13 -0.79 -18.94
N TYR A 35 -5.07 0.53 -19.10
CA TYR A 35 -5.17 1.18 -20.42
C TYR A 35 -3.97 0.87 -21.31
N PHE A 36 -2.76 0.95 -20.77
CA PHE A 36 -1.55 0.61 -21.51
C PHE A 36 -1.47 -0.89 -21.80
N GLY A 37 -1.74 -1.74 -20.81
CA GLY A 37 -1.77 -3.18 -21.04
C GLY A 37 -2.86 -3.59 -22.04
N GLY A 38 -4.04 -2.98 -21.95
CA GLY A 38 -5.14 -3.23 -22.89
C GLY A 38 -4.83 -2.76 -24.32
N SER A 39 -4.16 -1.63 -24.48
CA SER A 39 -3.74 -1.13 -25.80
C SER A 39 -2.60 -1.97 -26.41
N ALA A 40 -1.66 -2.45 -25.59
CA ALA A 40 -0.63 -3.39 -26.02
C ALA A 40 -1.23 -4.73 -26.49
N VAL A 41 -2.20 -5.27 -25.74
CA VAL A 41 -2.92 -6.50 -26.12
C VAL A 41 -3.74 -6.31 -27.40
N ALA A 42 -4.44 -5.17 -27.54
CA ALA A 42 -5.21 -4.87 -28.74
C ALA A 42 -4.33 -4.64 -29.99
N GLY A 43 -3.09 -4.20 -29.78
CA GLY A 43 -2.08 -4.02 -30.84
C GLY A 43 -1.46 -5.33 -31.34
N GLY A 44 -1.70 -6.47 -30.68
CA GLY A 44 -1.11 -7.76 -31.02
C GLY A 44 0.31 -7.99 -30.49
N ASP A 45 0.85 -7.04 -29.73
CA ASP A 45 2.18 -7.11 -29.08
C ASP A 45 2.10 -7.78 -27.68
N ALA A 46 1.08 -8.59 -27.44
CA ALA A 46 0.94 -9.33 -26.18
C ALA A 46 2.13 -10.30 -26.03
N ALA A 47 2.95 -10.06 -25.01
CA ALA A 47 4.10 -10.90 -24.72
C ALA A 47 3.65 -12.33 -24.38
N PRO A 48 4.46 -13.36 -24.70
CA PRO A 48 4.13 -14.74 -24.37
C PRO A 48 3.96 -14.89 -22.86
N VAL A 49 2.72 -15.14 -22.43
CA VAL A 49 2.39 -15.29 -21.02
C VAL A 49 2.79 -16.70 -20.56
N VAL A 50 3.78 -16.78 -19.69
CA VAL A 50 4.06 -18.02 -18.94
C VAL A 50 3.05 -18.10 -17.79
N VAL A 51 1.93 -18.76 -18.04
CA VAL A 51 0.77 -18.85 -17.12
C VAL A 51 1.11 -19.60 -15.82
N ALA A 52 2.13 -20.45 -15.85
CA ALA A 52 2.62 -21.16 -14.68
C ALA A 52 4.13 -21.35 -14.80
N ARG A 53 4.88 -20.87 -13.81
CA ARG A 53 6.31 -21.18 -13.67
C ARG A 53 6.42 -22.32 -12.65
N ASP A 54 6.66 -23.53 -13.13
CA ASP A 54 6.88 -24.69 -12.27
C ASP A 54 8.24 -24.56 -11.57
N GLY A 55 8.24 -24.17 -10.30
CA GLY A 55 9.48 -23.99 -9.56
C GLY A 55 9.29 -23.44 -8.14
N PRO A 56 10.36 -23.41 -7.33
CA PRO A 56 10.31 -22.90 -5.97
C PRO A 56 10.01 -21.38 -5.89
N GLN A 57 10.00 -20.67 -7.02
CA GLN A 57 9.64 -19.25 -7.10
C GLN A 57 8.18 -18.97 -6.69
N ILE A 58 7.28 -19.95 -6.82
CA ILE A 58 5.89 -19.81 -6.37
C ILE A 58 5.84 -19.54 -4.85
N TRP A 59 6.79 -20.11 -4.09
CA TRP A 59 6.90 -19.88 -2.64
C TRP A 59 7.35 -18.46 -2.28
N LEU A 60 8.03 -17.75 -3.18
CA LEU A 60 8.36 -16.33 -3.00
C LEU A 60 7.16 -15.41 -3.30
N GLY A 61 6.29 -15.78 -4.24
CA GLY A 61 5.07 -15.01 -4.55
C GLY A 61 4.00 -15.08 -3.45
N MET A 62 3.93 -16.20 -2.73
CA MET A 62 2.95 -16.41 -1.66
C MET A 62 3.01 -15.34 -0.55
N PRO A 63 4.16 -15.03 0.09
CA PRO A 63 4.22 -13.99 1.12
C PRO A 63 3.88 -12.60 0.59
N LEU A 64 4.22 -12.29 -0.67
CA LEU A 64 3.85 -11.02 -1.30
C LEU A 64 2.33 -10.89 -1.45
N ALA A 65 1.66 -11.95 -1.92
CA ALA A 65 0.21 -11.99 -2.04
C ALA A 65 -0.49 -11.91 -0.67
N ILE A 66 0.06 -12.56 0.36
CA ILE A 66 -0.48 -12.48 1.73
C ILE A 66 -0.31 -11.06 2.30
N PHE A 67 0.85 -10.45 2.08
CA PHE A 67 1.13 -9.10 2.59
C PHE A 67 0.31 -8.02 1.87
N SER A 68 0.06 -8.16 0.56
CA SER A 68 -0.74 -7.20 -0.21
C SER A 68 -2.19 -7.14 0.26
N LEU A 69 -2.74 -8.27 0.72
CA LEU A 69 -4.08 -8.37 1.34
C LEU A 69 -4.06 -8.11 2.86
N GLY A 70 -2.94 -7.61 3.40
CA GLY A 70 -2.71 -7.36 4.83
C GLY A 70 -3.47 -6.14 5.39
N CYS A 71 -4.80 -6.17 5.39
CA CYS A 71 -5.64 -5.10 5.97
C CYS A 71 -6.02 -5.35 7.45
N HIS A 72 -5.81 -6.57 7.97
CA HIS A 72 -6.23 -7.01 9.30
C HIS A 72 -5.64 -6.17 10.45
N LEU A 73 -4.40 -5.68 10.33
CA LEU A 73 -3.75 -4.85 11.34
C LEU A 73 -4.44 -3.48 11.52
N GLN A 74 -5.05 -2.97 10.45
CA GLN A 74 -5.74 -1.68 10.45
C GLN A 74 -7.21 -1.82 10.87
N ALA A 75 -7.81 -3.00 10.68
CA ALA A 75 -9.20 -3.25 11.06
C ALA A 75 -9.45 -3.12 12.57
N VAL A 76 -8.51 -3.55 13.41
CA VAL A 76 -8.65 -3.51 14.89
C VAL A 76 -8.83 -2.09 15.45
N PRO A 77 -7.95 -1.10 15.15
CA PRO A 77 -8.16 0.27 15.65
C PRO A 77 -9.40 0.92 15.04
N ILE A 78 -9.76 0.62 13.79
CA ILE A 78 -10.97 1.14 13.15
C ILE A 78 -12.23 0.59 13.87
N ALA A 79 -12.24 -0.71 14.17
CA ALA A 79 -13.32 -1.34 14.92
C ALA A 79 -13.46 -0.77 16.33
N ALA A 80 -12.34 -0.49 17.00
CA ALA A 80 -12.35 0.14 18.32
C ALA A 80 -12.88 1.59 18.31
N MET A 81 -12.81 2.28 17.17
CA MET A 81 -13.37 3.64 16.99
C MET A 81 -14.82 3.64 16.51
N ALA A 82 -15.32 2.52 15.97
CA ALA A 82 -16.69 2.42 15.47
C ALA A 82 -17.70 2.45 16.64
N ALA A 83 -18.75 3.27 16.51
CA ALA A 83 -19.85 3.29 17.47
C ALA A 83 -20.52 1.91 17.55
N ARG A 84 -21.10 1.58 18.72
CA ARG A 84 -21.73 0.26 18.99
C ARG A 84 -22.78 -0.12 17.94
N ASP A 85 -23.45 0.85 17.34
CA ASP A 85 -24.49 0.63 16.31
C ASP A 85 -23.91 0.33 14.91
N VAL A 86 -22.63 0.62 14.67
CA VAL A 86 -21.95 0.43 13.37
C VAL A 86 -21.14 -0.88 13.34
N ALA A 87 -20.88 -1.48 14.50
CA ALA A 87 -20.17 -2.75 14.63
C ALA A 87 -20.68 -3.89 13.72
N PRO A 88 -22.00 -4.13 13.55
CA PRO A 88 -22.47 -5.21 12.66
C PRO A 88 -22.24 -4.92 11.17
N ARG A 89 -22.23 -3.64 10.77
CA ARG A 89 -22.02 -3.21 9.37
C ARG A 89 -20.54 -3.11 9.00
N LEU A 90 -19.66 -3.06 10.00
CA LEU A 90 -18.22 -2.97 9.80
C LEU A 90 -17.66 -4.23 9.12
N GLY A 91 -18.15 -5.42 9.49
CA GLY A 91 -17.71 -6.68 8.87
C GLY A 91 -18.03 -6.72 7.37
N GLU A 92 -19.24 -6.30 7.00
CA GLU A 92 -19.67 -6.21 5.60
C GLU A 92 -18.85 -5.16 4.82
N ALA A 93 -18.59 -4.00 5.43
CA ALA A 93 -17.74 -2.97 4.81
C ALA A 93 -16.29 -3.44 4.61
N VAL A 94 -15.73 -4.20 5.55
CA VAL A 94 -14.39 -4.80 5.43
C VAL A 94 -14.38 -5.86 4.33
N ALA A 95 -15.41 -6.71 4.26
CA ALA A 95 -15.52 -7.72 3.21
C ALA A 95 -15.63 -7.09 1.81
N LEU A 96 -16.46 -6.04 1.66
CA LEU A 96 -16.63 -5.32 0.40
C LEU A 96 -15.33 -4.61 -0.02
N SER A 97 -14.67 -3.91 0.90
CA SER A 97 -13.40 -3.22 0.60
C SER A 97 -12.28 -4.19 0.25
N THR A 98 -12.19 -5.33 0.93
CA THR A 98 -11.20 -6.38 0.63
C THR A 98 -11.46 -7.01 -0.74
N THR A 99 -12.72 -7.28 -1.07
CA THR A 99 -13.11 -7.80 -2.40
C THR A 99 -12.77 -6.81 -3.52
N MET A 100 -13.04 -5.51 -3.32
CA MET A 100 -12.68 -4.47 -4.28
C MET A 100 -11.16 -4.37 -4.48
N CYS A 101 -10.39 -4.45 -3.40
CA CYS A 101 -8.94 -4.45 -3.45
C CYS A 101 -8.38 -5.68 -4.18
N ALA A 102 -8.93 -6.87 -3.91
CA ALA A 102 -8.58 -8.09 -4.61
C ALA A 102 -8.88 -8.00 -6.12
N ALA A 103 -10.03 -7.45 -6.51
CA ALA A 103 -10.37 -7.23 -7.92
C ALA A 103 -9.39 -6.27 -8.61
N LEU A 104 -9.01 -5.17 -7.95
CA LEU A 104 -8.00 -4.23 -8.46
C LEU A 104 -6.64 -4.90 -8.62
N TYR A 105 -6.19 -5.70 -7.65
CA TYR A 105 -4.90 -6.41 -7.76
C TYR A 105 -4.91 -7.48 -8.85
N LEU A 106 -6.00 -8.25 -8.99
CA LEU A 106 -6.12 -9.25 -10.04
C LEU A 106 -6.14 -8.61 -11.43
N THR A 107 -6.89 -7.52 -11.61
CA THR A 107 -6.96 -6.82 -12.90
C THR A 107 -5.62 -6.18 -13.26
N THR A 108 -5.02 -5.41 -12.35
CA THR A 108 -3.71 -4.77 -12.60
C THR A 108 -2.59 -5.79 -12.81
N GLY A 109 -2.57 -6.89 -12.05
CA GLY A 109 -1.62 -7.99 -12.23
C GLY A 109 -1.80 -8.70 -13.57
N LEU A 110 -3.04 -9.01 -13.95
CA LEU A 110 -3.35 -9.64 -15.23
C LEU A 110 -2.91 -8.78 -16.42
N PHE A 111 -3.28 -7.49 -16.43
CA PHE A 111 -2.86 -6.57 -17.48
C PHE A 111 -1.35 -6.28 -17.47
N GLY A 112 -0.71 -6.27 -16.30
CA GLY A 112 0.74 -6.15 -16.18
C GLY A 112 1.48 -7.32 -16.81
N VAL A 113 1.06 -8.56 -16.54
CA VAL A 113 1.63 -9.76 -17.16
C VAL A 113 1.34 -9.82 -18.64
N LEU A 114 0.13 -9.45 -19.09
CA LEU A 114 -0.21 -9.40 -20.51
C LEU A 114 0.62 -8.35 -21.28
N SER A 115 0.98 -7.24 -20.64
CA SER A 115 1.71 -6.15 -21.27
C SER A 115 3.21 -6.42 -21.41
N PHE A 116 3.83 -7.10 -20.45
CA PHE A 116 5.31 -7.25 -20.38
C PHE A 116 5.79 -8.71 -20.37
N GLY A 117 4.90 -9.69 -20.16
CA GLY A 117 5.22 -11.12 -20.18
C GLY A 117 6.30 -11.50 -19.16
N ASP A 118 7.34 -12.20 -19.62
CA ASP A 118 8.48 -12.65 -18.80
C ASP A 118 9.42 -11.51 -18.37
N GLY A 119 9.25 -10.30 -18.92
CA GLY A 119 10.06 -9.12 -18.62
C GLY A 119 9.60 -8.28 -17.42
N VAL A 120 8.52 -8.66 -16.74
CA VAL A 120 7.96 -7.90 -15.61
C VAL A 120 8.97 -7.76 -14.47
N CYS A 121 9.50 -6.56 -14.27
CA CYS A 121 10.17 -6.18 -13.02
C CYS A 121 9.22 -6.22 -11.82
N GLY A 122 9.75 -6.50 -10.62
CA GLY A 122 8.97 -6.51 -9.36
C GLY A 122 8.29 -5.17 -9.03
N ASP A 123 8.83 -4.06 -9.54
CA ASP A 123 8.08 -2.81 -9.68
C ASP A 123 7.59 -2.65 -11.14
N VAL A 124 6.27 -2.74 -11.33
CA VAL A 124 5.65 -2.62 -12.65
C VAL A 124 5.92 -1.27 -13.31
N PHE A 125 6.13 -0.21 -12.53
CA PHE A 125 6.40 1.13 -13.05
C PHE A 125 7.78 1.25 -13.71
N LEU A 126 8.70 0.32 -13.46
CA LEU A 126 10.01 0.28 -14.11
C LEU A 126 9.92 -0.28 -15.54
N ASN A 127 8.89 -1.05 -15.86
CA ASN A 127 8.71 -1.63 -17.19
C ASN A 127 8.07 -0.64 -18.19
N PHE A 128 7.41 0.41 -17.71
CA PHE A 128 6.86 1.45 -18.58
C PHE A 128 7.97 2.41 -19.01
N ASP A 129 8.09 2.64 -20.32
CA ASP A 129 8.95 3.66 -20.90
C ASP A 129 8.70 5.04 -20.24
N ASP A 130 9.72 5.89 -20.19
CA ASP A 130 9.71 7.22 -19.55
C ASP A 130 8.83 8.25 -20.30
N GLY A 131 7.55 7.93 -20.46
CA GLY A 131 6.51 8.82 -20.94
C GLY A 131 5.89 9.65 -19.82
N ALA A 132 5.22 10.74 -20.19
CA ALA A 132 4.54 11.62 -19.24
C ALA A 132 3.53 10.88 -18.35
N VAL A 133 2.89 9.82 -18.86
CA VAL A 133 1.90 9.04 -18.12
C VAL A 133 2.56 8.11 -17.09
N ALA A 134 3.70 7.50 -17.42
CA ALA A 134 4.47 6.69 -16.47
C ALA A 134 5.02 7.57 -15.34
N ALA A 135 5.54 8.76 -15.66
CA ALA A 135 5.98 9.73 -14.67
C ALA A 135 4.83 10.20 -13.76
N ALA A 136 3.65 10.47 -14.32
CA ALA A 136 2.47 10.82 -13.56
C ALA A 136 2.03 9.67 -12.63
N ALA A 137 2.02 8.43 -13.10
CA ALA A 137 1.65 7.26 -12.30
C ALA A 137 2.64 7.02 -11.14
N LYS A 138 3.96 7.16 -11.39
CA LYS A 138 5.01 7.11 -10.36
C LYS A 138 4.79 8.21 -9.30
N ALA A 139 4.48 9.43 -9.72
CA ALA A 139 4.21 10.55 -8.81
C ALA A 139 2.94 10.34 -7.97
N LEU A 140 1.87 9.84 -8.59
CA LEU A 140 0.61 9.48 -7.94
C LEU A 140 0.83 8.37 -6.89
N MET A 141 1.57 7.32 -7.24
CA MET A 141 1.93 6.27 -6.30
C MET A 141 2.81 6.79 -5.15
N GLY A 142 3.78 7.65 -5.44
CA GLY A 142 4.60 8.31 -4.43
C GLY A 142 3.77 9.14 -3.44
N LEU A 143 2.78 9.88 -3.95
CA LEU A 143 1.83 10.62 -3.12
C LEU A 143 0.99 9.67 -2.24
N HIS A 144 0.47 8.58 -2.82
CA HIS A 144 -0.26 7.55 -2.06
C HIS A 144 0.59 7.00 -0.91
N ILE A 145 1.84 6.61 -1.19
CA ILE A 145 2.77 6.08 -0.18
C ILE A 145 3.03 7.12 0.91
N ALA A 146 3.25 8.39 0.55
CA ALA A 146 3.46 9.47 1.50
C ALA A 146 2.27 9.65 2.45
N LEU A 147 1.04 9.49 1.94
CA LEU A 147 -0.20 9.57 2.73
C LEU A 147 -0.46 8.29 3.55
N ALA A 148 -0.09 7.12 3.03
CA ALA A 148 -0.30 5.82 3.69
C ALA A 148 0.70 5.57 4.83
N THR A 149 1.95 6.03 4.68
CA THR A 149 3.03 5.88 5.68
C THR A 149 2.62 6.27 7.10
N PRO A 150 2.04 7.48 7.36
CA PRO A 150 1.64 7.84 8.72
C PRO A 150 0.52 6.96 9.28
N VAL A 151 -0.38 6.47 8.43
CA VAL A 151 -1.48 5.57 8.83
C VAL A 151 -0.93 4.21 9.25
N LEU A 152 0.01 3.65 8.49
CA LEU A 152 0.68 2.38 8.80
C LEU A 152 1.54 2.46 10.06
N LEU A 153 2.16 3.61 10.31
CA LEU A 153 3.02 3.81 11.49
C LEU A 153 2.22 3.91 12.79
N TYR A 154 0.93 4.23 12.72
CA TYR A 154 0.06 4.39 13.88
C TYR A 154 -0.10 3.11 14.75
N PRO A 155 -0.55 1.96 14.21
CA PRO A 155 -0.65 0.73 14.98
C PRO A 155 0.72 0.24 15.46
N ALA A 156 1.77 0.37 14.64
CA ALA A 156 3.13 0.00 15.03
C ALA A 156 3.60 0.80 16.27
N ARG A 157 3.36 2.11 16.27
CA ARG A 157 3.66 2.97 17.42
C ARG A 157 2.85 2.59 18.67
N ARG A 158 1.58 2.21 18.52
CA ARG A 158 0.74 1.74 19.65
C ARG A 158 1.26 0.43 20.25
N CYS A 159 1.64 -0.54 19.42
CA CYS A 159 2.22 -1.80 19.89
C CYS A 159 3.53 -1.55 20.65
N LEU A 160 4.42 -0.71 20.11
CA LEU A 160 5.69 -0.40 20.77
C LEU A 160 5.49 0.40 22.07
N ALA A 161 4.52 1.32 22.09
CA ALA A 161 4.12 2.03 23.31
C ALA A 161 3.60 1.08 24.40
N TYR A 162 2.79 0.10 24.02
CA TYR A 162 2.28 -0.91 24.94
C TYR A 162 3.41 -1.76 25.55
N LEU A 163 4.35 -2.22 24.72
CA LEU A 163 5.54 -2.96 25.18
C LEU A 163 6.41 -2.14 26.14
N MET A 164 6.59 -0.84 25.88
CA MET A 164 7.35 0.04 26.78
C MET A 164 6.64 0.31 28.11
N ARG A 165 5.31 0.45 28.11
CA ARG A 165 4.52 0.57 29.35
C ARG A 165 4.61 -0.69 30.21
N LEU A 166 4.59 -1.87 29.59
CA LEU A 166 4.81 -3.15 30.30
C LEU A 166 6.19 -3.23 30.97
N ARG A 167 7.18 -2.53 30.39
CA ARG A 167 8.55 -2.44 30.94
C ARG A 167 8.71 -1.32 31.99
N GLY A 168 7.63 -0.63 32.38
CA GLY A 168 7.66 0.45 33.37
C GLY A 168 8.15 1.81 32.84
N GLY A 169 8.21 2.00 31.52
CA GLY A 169 8.65 3.27 30.92
C GLY A 169 7.57 4.34 30.94
N GLU A 170 7.91 5.53 31.45
CA GLU A 170 7.07 6.73 31.34
C GLU A 170 6.98 7.22 29.89
N GLN A 171 5.75 7.48 29.43
CA GLN A 171 5.50 7.74 28.02
C GLN A 171 5.58 9.25 27.72
N SER A 172 6.80 9.75 27.52
CA SER A 172 7.04 11.14 27.10
C SER A 172 6.83 11.33 25.59
N THR A 173 6.43 12.53 25.17
CA THR A 173 6.36 12.95 23.76
C THR A 173 7.68 12.71 23.01
N ARG A 174 8.81 12.80 23.71
CA ARG A 174 10.15 12.48 23.18
C ARG A 174 10.32 10.99 22.87
N ALA A 175 9.79 10.10 23.72
CA ALA A 175 9.82 8.65 23.48
C ALA A 175 8.98 8.29 22.25
N ALA A 176 7.82 8.93 22.07
CA ALA A 176 6.98 8.77 20.89
C ALA A 176 7.65 9.19 19.57
N VAL A 177 8.39 10.30 19.58
CA VAL A 177 9.17 10.75 18.41
C VAL A 177 10.36 9.83 18.15
N ALA A 178 11.05 9.40 19.20
CA ALA A 178 12.13 8.42 19.10
C ALA A 178 11.64 7.08 18.52
N GLN A 179 10.45 6.61 18.89
CA GLN A 179 9.83 5.41 18.32
C GLN A 179 9.54 5.55 16.82
N ALA A 180 8.97 6.69 16.40
CA ALA A 180 8.69 6.93 14.97
C ALA A 180 9.98 7.00 14.15
N LEU A 181 11.04 7.64 14.69
CA LEU A 181 12.36 7.66 14.06
C LEU A 181 13.02 6.27 14.03
N ALA A 182 12.91 5.51 15.12
CA ALA A 182 13.46 4.15 15.21
C ALA A 182 12.78 3.17 14.24
N MET A 183 11.53 3.44 13.81
CA MET A 183 10.86 2.68 12.76
C MET A 183 11.21 3.20 11.36
N LEU A 184 11.30 4.53 11.17
CA LEU A 184 11.54 5.14 9.87
C LEU A 184 12.98 4.94 9.37
N VAL A 185 13.97 5.13 10.24
CA VAL A 185 15.40 5.04 9.91
C VAL A 185 15.77 3.67 9.31
N PRO A 186 15.44 2.53 9.94
CA PRO A 186 15.76 1.23 9.35
C PRO A 186 15.02 0.97 8.04
N SER A 187 13.75 1.41 7.89
CA SER A 187 13.03 1.31 6.62
C SER A 187 13.72 2.09 5.49
N VAL A 188 14.23 3.29 5.76
CA VAL A 188 14.97 4.10 4.78
C VAL A 188 16.33 3.46 4.47
N VAL A 189 17.03 2.95 5.49
CA VAL A 189 18.32 2.26 5.30
C VAL A 189 18.14 1.00 4.44
N LEU A 190 17.08 0.23 4.68
CA LEU A 190 16.71 -0.93 3.86
C LEU A 190 16.39 -0.52 2.42
N ALA A 191 15.61 0.54 2.21
CA ALA A 191 15.30 1.03 0.85
C ALA A 191 16.55 1.47 0.07
N ILE A 192 17.56 2.04 0.75
CA ILE A 192 18.83 2.43 0.12
C ILE A 192 19.70 1.20 -0.19
N LYS A 193 19.66 0.18 0.67
CA LYS A 193 20.52 -1.01 0.57
C LYS A 193 19.94 -2.11 -0.33
N VAL A 194 18.62 -2.19 -0.46
CA VAL A 194 17.90 -3.20 -1.25
C VAL A 194 16.83 -2.47 -2.07
N PRO A 195 17.16 -2.04 -3.31
CA PRO A 195 16.21 -1.37 -4.19
C PRO A 195 15.24 -2.34 -4.89
N GLU A 196 15.49 -3.66 -4.82
CA GLU A 196 14.58 -4.65 -5.40
C GLU A 196 13.42 -4.97 -4.47
N ILE A 197 12.22 -4.72 -4.99
CA ILE A 197 10.96 -5.24 -4.47
C ILE A 197 10.81 -6.60 -5.17
N ALA A 198 11.27 -7.68 -4.52
CA ALA A 198 11.13 -9.04 -5.05
C ALA A 198 9.66 -9.45 -5.17
#